data_AF-A0A918XZH0-F1
#
_entry.id   AF-A0A918XZH0-F1
#
_cell.length_a   1.000
_cell.length_b   1.000
_cell.length_c   1.000
_cell.angle_alpha   90.00
_cell.angle_beta   90.00
_cell.angle_gamma   90.00
#
_symmetry.space_group_name_H-M   'P 1'
#
loop_
_entity.id
_entity.type
_entity.pdbx_description
1 polymer ?
#
loop_
_entity_poly.entity_id
_entity_poly.type
_entity_poly.pdbx_seq_one_letter_code
_entity_poly.pdbx_strand_id
1 'polypeptide(L)'
;MALHDHRDDPWRVRVDDERGAVCGAGVLLDDRHVLTCAHVVRYAGAAPVDAAAPGSAAPGTAPGDGAPRVRITSVACRPEWTRTARVQPGSWVHEDGTRRGDVALLELDEPAPCGTRTTLWKVPISGVRVGVYGFPAAEPYGIWTEAELAGAGGREGEWGLLRQLRAGDPWIEKGYSGAGVVARDGEFEGRVIGMVVADYVDGDARAAWMLPTESVLAYLPRIGEFTGGDRTDELGPYHDESPGDVLGDPLRLALTQELTRLLSGGWTGTAVVGTGGTTGVGSSWLVRLVRTADPAARAAASDDELTGAPGDTVLGLGSIDAAYDARDRSVAEVRDYLAGRFGLGSGSTRDVVRRLLRRRPPACVVVGSVDLAADPGALVRELLGPMAGRARSRGMRLVLGFADRPPDDLPYDVSLDPEPLRGGAVARPVSTAQTQSAVGRLAAAEEAAARLQQEWGAHFFGAPRLPHAAAPRLRVRLAVARKTEPNPELAALHDGAERARTESEHYARALRRMVTAHQDLVTSLELHRVRAARFFGEEDRGLAELHAPAARALREVPIDLTAARTLVRAYVDEVNRRIDEG
;
A
#
# COMPACT_ATOMS: atom_id res chain seq x y z
N MET A 1 -26.04 -11.17 27.25
CA MET A 1 -25.02 -12.09 26.73
C MET A 1 -25.14 -12.12 25.22
N ALA A 2 -24.37 -11.26 24.55
CA ALA A 2 -24.32 -11.25 23.08
C ALA A 2 -23.66 -12.56 22.61
N LEU A 3 -24.41 -13.32 21.81
CA LEU A 3 -23.94 -14.50 21.11
C LEU A 3 -22.75 -14.05 20.24
N HIS A 4 -21.54 -14.49 20.62
CA HIS A 4 -20.36 -14.30 19.81
C HIS A 4 -20.57 -15.12 18.53
N ASP A 5 -20.51 -14.44 17.38
CA ASP A 5 -20.55 -15.06 16.06
C ASP A 5 -19.26 -15.87 15.88
N HIS A 6 -19.25 -17.10 16.41
CA HIS A 6 -18.28 -18.10 16.07
C HIS A 6 -18.55 -18.52 14.62
N ARG A 7 -18.04 -17.74 13.65
CA ARG A 7 -17.55 -18.38 12.43
C ARG A 7 -16.47 -19.32 12.93
N ASP A 8 -16.81 -20.59 13.14
CA ASP A 8 -15.90 -21.60 13.66
C ASP A 8 -14.84 -21.83 12.59
N ASP A 9 -13.82 -20.97 12.57
CA ASP A 9 -12.59 -21.07 11.79
C ASP A 9 -11.86 -22.33 12.28
N PRO A 10 -12.18 -23.53 11.74
CA PRO A 10 -11.84 -24.79 12.37
C PRO A 10 -10.39 -25.19 12.11
N TRP A 11 -9.72 -24.37 11.28
CA TRP A 11 -8.33 -24.50 10.91
C TRP A 11 -7.38 -23.99 11.98
N ARG A 12 -7.89 -23.24 12.96
CA ARG A 12 -7.09 -22.75 14.08
C ARG A 12 -6.72 -23.92 14.99
N VAL A 13 -5.42 -24.10 15.21
CA VAL A 13 -4.91 -25.13 16.10
C VAL A 13 -3.90 -24.54 17.08
N ARG A 14 -3.80 -25.17 18.24
CA ARG A 14 -2.82 -24.88 19.28
C ARG A 14 -1.67 -25.87 19.17
N VAL A 15 -0.45 -25.38 19.35
CA VAL A 15 0.77 -26.21 19.40
C VAL A 15 1.22 -26.31 20.83
N ASP A 16 1.26 -27.53 21.34
CA ASP A 16 1.60 -27.87 22.71
C ASP A 16 2.90 -28.69 22.74
N ASP A 17 3.67 -28.56 23.83
CA ASP A 17 4.75 -29.49 24.14
C ASP A 17 4.21 -30.89 24.52
N GLU A 18 5.09 -31.85 24.75
CA GLU A 18 4.71 -33.21 25.16
C GLU A 18 3.91 -33.25 26.48
N ARG A 19 4.08 -32.24 27.34
CA ARG A 19 3.39 -32.10 28.63
C ARG A 19 2.05 -31.38 28.52
N GLY A 20 1.67 -30.91 27.33
CA GLY A 20 0.44 -30.18 27.07
C GLY A 20 0.51 -28.69 27.38
N ALA A 21 1.70 -28.13 27.63
CA ALA A 21 1.87 -26.70 27.80
C ALA A 21 1.90 -26.00 26.44
N VAL A 22 1.22 -24.85 26.35
CA VAL A 22 1.07 -24.11 25.09
C VAL A 22 2.40 -23.48 24.68
N CYS A 23 2.87 -23.86 23.49
CA CYS A 23 4.06 -23.28 22.86
C CYS A 23 3.71 -22.21 21.84
N GLY A 24 2.54 -22.32 21.20
CA GLY A 24 2.08 -21.39 20.17
C GLY A 24 0.79 -21.85 19.50
N ALA A 25 0.60 -21.40 18.26
CA ALA A 25 -0.55 -21.65 17.43
C ALA A 25 -0.14 -22.16 16.03
N GLY A 26 -1.11 -22.57 15.23
CA GLY A 26 -0.90 -23.03 13.87
C GLY A 26 -2.14 -22.88 12.99
N VAL A 27 -1.94 -23.08 11.69
CA VAL A 27 -2.97 -23.11 10.66
C VAL A 27 -3.01 -24.50 10.04
N LEU A 28 -4.12 -25.22 10.24
CA LEU A 28 -4.41 -26.47 9.57
C LEU A 28 -4.79 -26.19 8.10
N LEU A 29 -3.92 -26.58 7.17
CA LEU A 29 -4.07 -26.32 5.73
C LEU A 29 -4.99 -27.35 5.05
N ASP A 30 -4.91 -28.60 5.49
CA ASP A 30 -5.79 -29.70 5.13
C ASP A 30 -5.91 -30.67 6.32
N ASP A 31 -6.40 -31.89 6.12
CA ASP A 31 -6.55 -32.85 7.20
C ASP A 31 -5.22 -33.39 7.75
N ARG A 32 -4.06 -33.09 7.16
CA ARG A 32 -2.75 -33.62 7.60
C ARG A 32 -1.69 -32.57 7.85
N HIS A 33 -1.79 -31.38 7.30
CA HIS A 33 -0.71 -30.41 7.29
C HIS A 33 -1.03 -29.20 8.15
N VAL A 34 -0.12 -28.86 9.06
CA VAL A 34 -0.22 -27.70 9.94
C VAL A 34 0.97 -26.78 9.70
N LEU A 35 0.70 -25.53 9.35
CA LEU A 35 1.68 -24.45 9.28
C LEU A 35 1.86 -23.82 10.67
N THR A 36 3.10 -23.63 11.11
CA THR A 36 3.43 -22.93 12.37
C THR A 36 4.82 -22.29 12.30
N CYS A 37 5.24 -21.63 13.38
CA CYS A 37 6.59 -21.08 13.51
C CYS A 37 7.62 -22.16 13.82
N ALA A 38 8.80 -22.04 13.25
CA ALA A 38 9.89 -22.98 13.53
C ALA A 38 10.38 -22.90 14.99
N HIS A 39 10.38 -21.70 15.59
CA HIS A 39 10.70 -21.54 17.01
C HIS A 39 9.66 -22.16 17.94
N VAL A 40 8.38 -22.23 17.55
CA VAL A 40 7.32 -22.89 18.34
C VAL A 40 7.61 -24.38 18.42
N VAL A 41 8.01 -25.00 17.31
CA VAL A 41 8.45 -26.40 17.27
C VAL A 41 9.68 -26.63 18.16
N ARG A 42 10.63 -25.69 18.15
CA ARG A 42 11.80 -25.73 19.04
C ARG A 42 11.40 -25.63 20.51
N TYR A 43 10.49 -24.73 20.87
CA TYR A 43 9.98 -24.59 22.25
C TYR A 43 9.20 -25.83 22.71
N ALA A 44 8.52 -26.52 21.80
CA ALA A 44 7.87 -27.79 22.07
C ALA A 44 8.85 -28.97 22.22
N GLY A 45 10.15 -28.75 22.02
CA GLY A 45 11.18 -29.78 22.14
C GLY A 45 11.32 -30.69 20.92
N ALA A 46 10.78 -30.27 19.77
CA ALA A 46 10.71 -31.10 18.56
C ALA A 46 11.45 -30.55 17.34
N ALA A 47 12.48 -29.73 17.57
CA ALA A 47 13.37 -29.29 16.49
C ALA A 47 14.08 -30.49 15.84
N PRO A 48 14.23 -30.54 14.50
CA PRO A 48 14.97 -31.60 13.83
C PRO A 48 16.45 -31.62 14.25
N VAL A 49 16.99 -32.82 14.51
CA VAL A 49 18.35 -33.01 15.08
C VAL A 49 19.48 -32.64 14.11
N ASP A 50 19.21 -32.62 12.79
CA ASP A 50 20.20 -32.36 11.73
C ASP A 50 20.15 -30.92 11.16
N ALA A 51 19.43 -29.99 11.79
CA ALA A 51 19.16 -28.67 11.21
C ALA A 51 20.28 -27.62 11.38
N ALA A 52 21.43 -27.99 11.97
CA ALA A 52 22.55 -27.09 12.22
C ALA A 52 23.75 -27.36 11.29
N ALA A 53 23.55 -27.40 9.96
CA ALA A 53 24.55 -27.09 8.92
C ALA A 53 24.02 -27.46 7.51
N PRO A 54 24.14 -26.59 6.49
CA PRO A 54 23.97 -27.00 5.11
C PRO A 54 25.18 -27.87 4.69
N GLY A 55 24.97 -29.17 4.43
CA GLY A 55 25.93 -29.98 3.66
C GLY A 55 26.27 -31.40 4.10
N SER A 56 25.60 -32.04 5.08
CA SER A 56 26.04 -33.37 5.56
C SER A 56 24.96 -34.45 5.73
N ALA A 57 23.88 -34.45 4.95
CA ALA A 57 22.99 -35.61 4.93
C ALA A 57 23.46 -36.65 3.89
N ALA A 58 23.98 -37.78 4.36
CA ALA A 58 24.15 -38.98 3.54
C ALA A 58 22.77 -39.56 3.17
N PRO A 59 22.52 -39.96 1.91
CA PRO A 59 21.25 -40.55 1.52
C PRO A 59 21.15 -42.00 2.01
N GLY A 60 20.16 -42.31 2.87
CA GLY A 60 19.79 -43.71 3.13
C GLY A 60 19.18 -44.08 4.49
N THR A 61 19.10 -43.18 5.47
CA THR A 61 18.48 -43.50 6.77
C THR A 61 16.98 -43.26 6.72
N ALA A 62 16.18 -44.33 6.80
CA ALA A 62 14.74 -44.22 7.05
C ALA A 62 14.50 -43.54 8.41
N PRO A 63 13.47 -42.69 8.56
CA PRO A 63 13.15 -42.06 9.83
C PRO A 63 12.74 -43.14 10.84
N GLY A 64 13.53 -43.33 11.90
CA GLY A 64 13.20 -44.26 12.98
C GLY A 64 12.05 -43.77 13.86
N ASP A 65 11.45 -44.69 14.62
CA ASP A 65 10.35 -44.48 15.59
C ASP A 65 10.62 -43.44 16.71
N GLY A 66 11.81 -42.83 16.74
CA GLY A 66 12.24 -41.85 17.75
C GLY A 66 12.27 -40.39 17.30
N ALA A 67 11.69 -40.03 16.15
CA ALA A 67 11.61 -38.63 15.72
C ALA A 67 10.76 -37.81 16.72
N PRO A 68 11.22 -36.63 17.16
CA PRO A 68 10.51 -35.88 18.18
C PRO A 68 9.17 -35.37 17.65
N ARG A 69 8.16 -35.34 18.53
CA ARG A 69 6.76 -35.07 18.18
C ARG A 69 6.28 -33.82 18.89
N VAL A 70 5.40 -33.07 18.22
CA VAL A 70 4.61 -32.01 18.85
C VAL A 70 3.17 -32.44 19.01
N ARG A 71 2.45 -31.88 19.98
CA ARG A 71 1.01 -32.09 20.14
C ARG A 71 0.26 -30.94 19.49
N ILE A 72 -0.67 -31.28 18.59
CA ILE A 72 -1.56 -30.32 17.94
C ILE A 72 -2.97 -30.53 18.48
N THR A 73 -3.55 -29.47 19.03
CA THR A 73 -4.89 -29.50 19.62
C THR A 73 -5.80 -28.53 18.87
N SER A 74 -6.96 -28.99 18.39
CA SER A 74 -8.02 -28.10 17.91
C SER A 74 -9.12 -27.97 18.95
N VAL A 75 -9.33 -26.74 19.40
CA VAL A 75 -10.48 -26.35 20.24
C VAL A 75 -11.63 -25.76 19.40
N ALA A 76 -11.39 -25.55 18.10
CA ALA A 76 -12.36 -25.00 17.16
C ALA A 76 -13.15 -26.09 16.41
N CYS A 77 -12.52 -27.24 16.15
CA CYS A 77 -13.23 -28.39 15.58
C CYS A 77 -14.16 -29.06 16.60
N ARG A 78 -15.28 -29.62 16.12
CA ARG A 78 -16.24 -30.39 16.92
C ARG A 78 -16.36 -31.82 16.35
N PRO A 79 -16.05 -32.88 17.11
CA PRO A 79 -15.47 -32.85 18.46
C PRO A 79 -14.05 -32.26 18.47
N GLU A 80 -13.67 -31.69 19.62
CA GLU A 80 -12.28 -31.29 19.87
C GLU A 80 -11.35 -32.49 19.73
N TRP A 81 -10.12 -32.25 19.30
CA TRP A 81 -9.17 -33.32 19.07
C TRP A 81 -7.74 -32.88 19.40
N THR A 82 -6.92 -33.86 19.79
CA THR A 82 -5.48 -33.73 19.87
C THR A 82 -4.82 -34.84 19.05
N ARG A 83 -3.80 -34.49 18.27
CA ARG A 83 -2.97 -35.43 17.50
C ARG A 83 -1.51 -35.08 17.65
N THR A 84 -0.65 -36.07 17.50
CA THR A 84 0.79 -35.84 17.39
C THR A 84 1.14 -35.51 15.94
N ALA A 85 2.21 -34.73 15.77
CA ALA A 85 2.71 -34.32 14.48
C ALA A 85 4.24 -34.32 14.48
N ARG A 86 4.82 -34.43 13.29
CA ARG A 86 6.26 -34.29 13.07
C ARG A 86 6.52 -33.19 12.07
N VAL A 87 7.70 -32.58 12.14
CA VAL A 87 8.18 -31.70 11.07
C VAL A 87 8.29 -32.49 9.78
N GLN A 88 7.65 -32.00 8.72
CA GLN A 88 7.81 -32.58 7.40
C GLN A 88 9.26 -32.37 6.93
N PRO A 89 9.94 -33.41 6.39
CA PRO A 89 11.33 -33.29 5.97
C PRO A 89 11.59 -32.10 5.04
N GLY A 90 12.66 -31.34 5.33
CA GLY A 90 13.05 -30.16 4.57
C GLY A 90 12.09 -28.96 4.69
N SER A 91 11.17 -28.98 5.67
CA SER A 91 10.14 -27.95 5.85
C SER A 91 10.24 -27.28 7.22
N TRP A 92 11.46 -27.07 7.73
CA TRP A 92 11.75 -26.29 8.93
C TRP A 92 12.85 -25.29 8.62
N VAL A 93 12.50 -24.01 8.67
CA VAL A 93 13.38 -22.89 8.36
C VAL A 93 13.47 -22.02 9.59
N HIS A 94 14.61 -22.08 10.28
CA HIS A 94 14.91 -21.28 11.45
C HIS A 94 16.38 -20.90 11.41
N GLU A 95 16.66 -19.60 11.44
CA GLU A 95 18.01 -19.07 11.56
C GLU A 95 18.07 -18.19 12.81
N ASP A 96 18.76 -18.70 13.84
CA ASP A 96 18.87 -18.00 15.13
C ASP A 96 19.44 -16.59 14.96
N GLY A 97 18.78 -15.61 15.56
CA GLY A 97 19.22 -14.21 15.55
C GLY A 97 18.90 -13.44 14.27
N THR A 98 18.40 -14.11 13.22
CA THR A 98 17.87 -13.43 12.04
C THR A 98 16.38 -13.08 12.25
N ARG A 99 15.91 -12.02 11.59
CA ARG A 99 14.47 -11.68 11.53
C ARG A 99 13.87 -12.16 10.21
N ARG A 100 14.20 -13.41 9.85
CA ARG A 100 13.89 -14.02 8.56
C ARG A 100 13.38 -15.44 8.74
N GLY A 101 12.59 -15.90 7.79
CA GLY A 101 11.99 -17.23 7.83
C GLY A 101 11.16 -17.44 9.11
N ASP A 102 11.54 -18.44 9.90
CA ASP A 102 10.82 -18.90 11.09
C ASP A 102 9.49 -19.59 10.78
N VAL A 103 9.56 -20.54 9.84
CA VAL A 103 8.40 -21.28 9.36
C VAL A 103 8.65 -22.79 9.40
N ALA A 104 7.64 -23.54 9.82
CA ALA A 104 7.64 -24.99 9.81
C ALA A 104 6.32 -25.56 9.27
N LEU A 105 6.42 -26.60 8.45
CA LEU A 105 5.30 -27.43 8.06
C LEU A 105 5.34 -28.74 8.85
N LEU A 106 4.24 -29.03 9.54
CA LEU A 106 4.06 -30.24 10.31
C LEU A 106 3.11 -31.18 9.58
N GLU A 107 3.39 -32.47 9.65
CA GLU A 107 2.51 -33.54 9.20
C GLU A 107 1.94 -34.27 10.42
N LEU A 108 0.62 -34.29 10.55
CA LEU A 108 -0.11 -35.03 11.58
C LEU A 108 0.07 -36.54 11.36
N ASP A 109 0.22 -37.29 12.45
CA ASP A 109 0.31 -38.76 12.42
C ASP A 109 -0.99 -39.42 11.97
N GLU A 110 -2.12 -38.81 12.30
CA GLU A 110 -3.45 -39.21 11.86
C GLU A 110 -4.19 -37.99 11.28
N PRO A 111 -5.08 -38.18 10.30
CA PRO A 111 -5.87 -37.10 9.76
C PRO A 111 -6.75 -36.42 10.82
N ALA A 112 -6.90 -35.10 10.71
CA ALA A 112 -7.79 -34.30 11.53
C ALA A 112 -9.27 -34.69 11.26
N PRO A 113 -10.07 -34.94 12.30
CA PRO A 113 -11.43 -35.49 12.16
C PRO A 113 -12.49 -34.50 11.67
N CYS A 114 -12.14 -33.24 11.39
CA CYS A 114 -13.09 -32.20 11.00
C CYS A 114 -13.14 -31.91 9.49
N GLY A 115 -12.29 -32.55 8.68
CA GLY A 115 -12.30 -32.36 7.21
C GLY A 115 -12.04 -30.92 6.76
N THR A 116 -11.45 -30.10 7.62
CA THR A 116 -11.18 -28.68 7.35
C THR A 116 -10.07 -28.54 6.32
N ARG A 117 -10.28 -27.66 5.35
CA ARG A 117 -9.24 -27.22 4.42
C ARG A 117 -9.21 -25.70 4.39
N THR A 118 -8.03 -25.12 4.51
CA THR A 118 -7.83 -23.66 4.52
C THR A 118 -6.85 -23.26 3.44
N THR A 119 -7.15 -22.13 2.83
CA THR A 119 -6.31 -21.53 1.80
C THR A 119 -5.57 -20.33 2.39
N LEU A 120 -4.26 -20.28 2.17
CA LEU A 120 -3.46 -19.08 2.42
C LEU A 120 -3.52 -18.18 1.19
N TRP A 121 -3.96 -16.95 1.36
CA TRP A 121 -4.21 -16.03 0.26
C TRP A 121 -3.06 -15.03 0.11
N LYS A 122 -2.57 -14.94 -1.12
CA LYS A 122 -1.68 -13.87 -1.58
C LYS A 122 -2.53 -12.63 -1.84
N VAL A 123 -2.34 -11.58 -1.04
CA VAL A 123 -3.18 -10.38 -1.08
C VAL A 123 -2.36 -9.10 -0.96
N PRO A 124 -2.89 -7.95 -1.38
CA PRO A 124 -2.28 -6.66 -1.07
C PRO A 124 -2.31 -6.41 0.44
N ILE A 125 -1.13 -6.21 1.04
CA ILE A 125 -0.93 -6.12 2.50
C ILE A 125 -0.85 -4.69 3.04
N SER A 126 -0.93 -3.67 2.18
CA SER A 126 -0.86 -2.26 2.61
C SER A 126 -2.11 -1.85 3.39
N GLY A 127 -1.96 -1.42 4.66
CA GLY A 127 -3.02 -0.79 5.45
C GLY A 127 -4.24 -1.67 5.72
N VAL A 128 -4.06 -3.00 5.72
CA VAL A 128 -5.14 -3.97 5.93
C VAL A 128 -5.37 -4.15 7.42
N ARG A 129 -6.64 -4.08 7.85
CA ARG A 129 -7.03 -4.53 9.19
C ARG A 129 -7.10 -6.04 9.22
N VAL A 130 -6.51 -6.61 10.26
CA VAL A 130 -6.39 -8.04 10.43
C VAL A 130 -6.86 -8.48 11.81
N GLY A 131 -7.26 -9.73 11.90
CA GLY A 131 -7.54 -10.41 13.15
C GLY A 131 -6.61 -11.60 13.31
N VAL A 132 -6.21 -11.85 14.55
CA VAL A 132 -5.39 -13.01 14.90
C VAL A 132 -6.01 -13.71 16.10
N TYR A 133 -6.06 -15.03 16.05
CA TYR A 133 -6.52 -15.86 17.16
C TYR A 133 -5.36 -16.65 17.72
N GLY A 134 -5.01 -16.41 18.98
CA GLY A 134 -3.90 -17.09 19.66
C GLY A 134 -4.34 -17.70 20.98
N PHE A 135 -3.42 -18.41 21.62
CA PHE A 135 -3.64 -19.14 22.86
C PHE A 135 -2.69 -18.64 23.96
N PRO A 136 -2.85 -17.37 24.41
CA PRO A 136 -1.99 -16.83 25.47
C PRO A 136 -2.21 -17.59 26.78
N ALA A 137 -1.23 -17.55 27.67
CA ALA A 137 -1.27 -18.31 28.93
C ALA A 137 -2.49 -17.98 29.81
N ALA A 138 -2.97 -16.72 29.75
CA ALA A 138 -4.15 -16.28 30.48
C ALA A 138 -5.47 -16.77 29.89
N GLU A 139 -5.51 -17.15 28.61
CA GLU A 139 -6.70 -17.63 27.90
C GLU A 139 -6.35 -18.86 27.04
N PRO A 140 -6.20 -20.05 27.65
CA PRO A 140 -5.72 -21.25 26.97
C PRO A 140 -6.71 -21.86 25.96
N TYR A 141 -7.98 -21.41 25.98
CA TYR A 141 -8.97 -21.72 24.95
C TYR A 141 -8.89 -20.78 23.76
N GLY A 142 -8.14 -19.69 23.89
CA GLY A 142 -7.78 -18.75 22.86
C GLY A 142 -8.71 -17.54 22.75
N ILE A 143 -8.15 -16.44 22.25
CA ILE A 143 -8.83 -15.15 22.14
C ILE A 143 -8.45 -14.44 20.83
N TRP A 144 -9.40 -13.68 20.28
CA TRP A 144 -9.16 -12.83 19.12
C TRP A 144 -8.54 -11.49 19.54
N THR A 145 -7.58 -11.02 18.76
CA THR A 145 -7.11 -9.63 18.76
C THR A 145 -7.17 -9.04 17.34
N GLU A 146 -7.30 -7.72 17.25
CA GLU A 146 -7.26 -6.97 15.99
C GLU A 146 -5.99 -6.11 15.91
N ALA A 147 -5.45 -6.01 14.70
CA ALA A 147 -4.29 -5.18 14.40
C ALA A 147 -4.42 -4.53 13.01
N GLU A 148 -3.60 -3.52 12.74
CA GLU A 148 -3.41 -2.96 11.40
C GLU A 148 -2.03 -3.33 10.87
N LEU A 149 -1.97 -3.76 9.61
CA LEU A 149 -0.74 -4.07 8.90
C LEU A 149 -0.09 -2.79 8.35
N ALA A 150 1.04 -2.41 8.93
CA ALA A 150 1.66 -1.09 8.78
C ALA A 150 3.01 -1.11 8.04
N GLY A 151 3.15 -1.97 7.03
CA GLY A 151 4.38 -2.12 6.24
C GLY A 151 5.49 -2.85 7.00
N ALA A 152 6.76 -2.55 6.71
CA ALA A 152 7.92 -3.34 7.21
C ALA A 152 8.34 -3.07 8.68
N GLY A 153 7.81 -2.05 9.35
CA GLY A 153 8.14 -1.75 10.76
C GLY A 153 9.60 -1.40 11.07
N GLY A 154 10.30 -0.75 10.13
CA GLY A 154 11.60 -0.10 10.39
C GLY A 154 12.84 -1.01 10.31
N ARG A 155 12.72 -2.22 9.76
CA ARG A 155 13.88 -3.13 9.60
C ARG A 155 13.96 -3.82 8.25
N GLU A 156 13.47 -3.17 7.20
CA GLU A 156 13.59 -3.54 5.77
C GLU A 156 13.43 -5.03 5.40
N GLY A 157 12.96 -5.89 6.29
CA GLY A 157 12.83 -7.32 6.10
C GLY A 157 11.48 -7.72 5.52
N GLU A 158 11.32 -9.01 5.32
CA GLU A 158 10.11 -9.64 4.77
C GLU A 158 8.92 -9.71 5.74
N TRP A 159 9.11 -9.33 7.01
CA TRP A 159 8.06 -9.35 8.02
C TRP A 159 7.22 -8.07 8.03
N GLY A 160 5.89 -8.22 8.00
CA GLY A 160 4.94 -7.12 8.10
C GLY A 160 4.62 -6.75 9.55
N LEU A 161 4.79 -5.49 9.91
CA LEU A 161 4.47 -4.93 11.22
C LEU A 161 2.97 -4.89 11.44
N LEU A 162 2.54 -5.45 12.55
CA LEU A 162 1.20 -5.35 13.12
C LEU A 162 1.20 -4.29 14.21
N ARG A 163 0.34 -3.27 14.04
CA ARG A 163 0.13 -2.19 15.00
C ARG A 163 -1.17 -2.38 15.75
N GLN A 164 -1.13 -2.10 17.05
CA GLN A 164 -2.32 -2.07 17.90
C GLN A 164 -3.25 -0.94 17.44
N LEU A 165 -4.54 -1.26 17.31
CA LEU A 165 -5.55 -0.29 16.89
C LEU A 165 -5.88 0.71 18.00
N ARG A 166 -6.02 0.24 19.25
CA ARG A 166 -6.33 1.07 20.42
C ARG A 166 -5.57 0.58 21.63
N ALA A 167 -5.08 1.54 22.43
CA ALA A 167 -4.46 1.21 23.71
C ALA A 167 -5.47 0.53 24.64
N GLY A 168 -5.07 -0.59 25.25
CA GLY A 168 -5.91 -1.36 26.17
C GLY A 168 -6.67 -2.54 25.54
N ASP A 169 -6.71 -2.64 24.20
CA ASP A 169 -7.23 -3.84 23.55
C ASP A 169 -6.31 -5.05 23.82
N PRO A 170 -6.83 -6.30 23.85
CA PRO A 170 -5.99 -7.50 23.89
C PRO A 170 -4.90 -7.44 22.83
N TRP A 171 -3.69 -7.92 23.14
CA TRP A 171 -2.55 -7.81 22.23
C TRP A 171 -1.95 -9.16 21.84
N ILE A 172 -1.23 -9.16 20.71
CA ILE A 172 -0.45 -10.29 20.23
C ILE A 172 0.76 -10.47 21.16
N GLU A 173 0.85 -11.62 21.79
CA GLU A 173 1.89 -11.98 22.74
C GLU A 173 2.27 -13.47 22.61
N LYS A 174 3.12 -13.98 23.49
CA LYS A 174 3.46 -15.42 23.54
C LYS A 174 2.19 -16.28 23.57
N GLY A 175 2.10 -17.24 22.64
CA GLY A 175 0.91 -18.07 22.40
C GLY A 175 0.19 -17.73 21.08
N TYR A 176 0.50 -16.59 20.46
CA TYR A 176 0.04 -16.23 19.12
C TYR A 176 1.01 -16.64 18.00
N SER A 177 2.29 -16.91 18.30
CA SER A 177 3.26 -17.35 17.30
C SER A 177 2.75 -18.56 16.51
N GLY A 178 2.76 -18.46 15.19
CA GLY A 178 2.23 -19.47 14.27
C GLY A 178 0.74 -19.34 13.96
N ALA A 179 0.01 -18.44 14.62
CA ALA A 179 -1.41 -18.20 14.33
C ALA A 179 -1.61 -17.60 12.93
N GLY A 180 -2.69 -18.03 12.26
CA GLY A 180 -3.11 -17.43 11.00
C GLY A 180 -3.57 -15.99 11.18
N VAL A 181 -3.08 -15.11 10.32
CA VAL A 181 -3.52 -13.71 10.24
C VAL A 181 -4.65 -13.61 9.23
N VAL A 182 -5.82 -13.14 9.67
CA VAL A 182 -7.05 -13.12 8.88
C VAL A 182 -7.39 -11.69 8.47
N ALA A 183 -7.64 -11.44 7.18
CA ALA A 183 -8.12 -10.13 6.74
C ALA A 183 -9.53 -9.85 7.30
N ARG A 184 -9.75 -8.63 7.82
CA ARG A 184 -11.03 -8.22 8.43
C ARG A 184 -11.90 -7.35 7.55
N ASP A 185 -11.34 -6.77 6.51
CA ASP A 185 -12.02 -5.85 5.63
C ASP A 185 -11.74 -6.16 4.15
N GLY A 186 -12.66 -5.77 3.28
CA GLY A 186 -12.48 -5.84 1.82
C GLY A 186 -12.75 -7.21 1.21
N GLU A 187 -12.29 -7.40 -0.04
CA GLU A 187 -12.61 -8.58 -0.87
C GLU A 187 -12.03 -9.90 -0.34
N PHE A 188 -11.09 -9.81 0.60
CA PHE A 188 -10.45 -10.96 1.24
C PHE A 188 -10.90 -11.17 2.69
N GLU A 189 -11.98 -10.52 3.14
CA GLU A 189 -12.52 -10.70 4.49
C GLU A 189 -12.68 -12.19 4.86
N GLY A 190 -12.18 -12.56 6.03
CA GLY A 190 -12.24 -13.93 6.57
C GLY A 190 -11.17 -14.87 6.01
N ARG A 191 -10.28 -14.41 5.12
CA ARG A 191 -9.21 -15.24 4.54
C ARG A 191 -7.91 -15.11 5.32
N VAL A 192 -7.19 -16.21 5.44
CA VAL A 192 -5.83 -16.23 6.03
C VAL A 192 -4.85 -15.68 5.01
N ILE A 193 -4.10 -14.63 5.38
CA ILE A 193 -3.19 -13.89 4.49
C ILE A 193 -1.72 -13.99 4.91
N GLY A 194 -1.45 -14.71 6.01
CA GLY A 194 -0.12 -14.97 6.51
C GLY A 194 -0.17 -15.56 7.92
N MET A 195 0.95 -15.49 8.65
CA MET A 195 1.08 -16.05 10.00
C MET A 195 1.89 -15.12 10.92
N VAL A 196 1.55 -15.08 12.21
CA VAL A 196 2.32 -14.34 13.22
C VAL A 196 3.63 -15.04 13.52
N VAL A 197 4.72 -14.29 13.63
CA VAL A 197 6.06 -14.86 13.91
C VAL A 197 6.81 -14.24 15.08
N ALA A 198 6.47 -13.01 15.44
CA ALA A 198 7.13 -12.34 16.55
C ALA A 198 6.22 -11.30 17.19
N ASP A 199 6.47 -11.05 18.46
CA ASP A 199 5.94 -9.94 19.22
C ASP A 199 7.09 -9.09 19.80
N TYR A 200 6.76 -7.87 20.20
CA TYR A 200 7.62 -6.98 20.94
C TYR A 200 6.76 -6.16 21.91
N VAL A 201 7.11 -6.27 23.18
CA VAL A 201 6.43 -5.66 24.30
C VAL A 201 7.49 -5.00 25.18
N ASP A 202 7.49 -3.67 25.26
CA ASP A 202 8.40 -2.89 26.13
C ASP A 202 7.64 -1.72 26.75
N GLY A 203 7.38 -1.78 28.06
CA GLY A 203 6.53 -0.80 28.76
C GLY A 203 5.13 -0.75 28.16
N ASP A 204 4.78 0.36 27.50
CA ASP A 204 3.53 0.57 26.76
C ASP A 204 3.68 0.34 25.23
N ALA A 205 4.91 0.17 24.73
CA ALA A 205 5.14 -0.13 23.32
C ALA A 205 4.68 -1.56 23.01
N ARG A 206 3.84 -1.69 21.98
CA ARG A 206 3.26 -2.95 21.51
C ARG A 206 3.44 -3.04 20.00
N ALA A 207 4.22 -4.01 19.54
CA ALA A 207 4.41 -4.35 18.14
C ALA A 207 4.38 -5.88 17.98
N ALA A 208 3.98 -6.33 16.81
CA ALA A 208 4.06 -7.72 16.42
C ALA A 208 4.35 -7.79 14.92
N TRP A 209 4.72 -8.98 14.45
CA TRP A 209 5.08 -9.18 13.06
C TRP A 209 4.43 -10.44 12.50
N MET A 210 4.11 -10.37 11.21
CA MET A 210 3.64 -11.50 10.43
C MET A 210 4.53 -11.77 9.22
N LEU A 211 4.62 -13.03 8.80
CA LEU A 211 5.04 -13.36 7.42
C LEU A 211 3.81 -13.36 6.50
N PRO A 212 3.83 -12.61 5.39
CA PRO A 212 2.85 -12.75 4.31
C PRO A 212 2.91 -14.13 3.66
N THR A 213 1.77 -14.61 3.14
CA THR A 213 1.68 -15.90 2.41
C THR A 213 2.75 -16.05 1.33
N GLU A 214 3.01 -14.98 0.58
CA GLU A 214 4.03 -14.92 -0.46
C GLU A 214 5.45 -15.22 0.07
N SER A 215 5.80 -14.75 1.26
CA SER A 215 7.09 -15.04 1.92
C SER A 215 7.14 -16.47 2.47
N VAL A 216 6.04 -16.94 3.07
CA VAL A 216 5.91 -18.35 3.53
C VAL A 216 6.14 -19.31 2.35
N LEU A 217 5.56 -19.01 1.18
CA LEU A 217 5.73 -19.79 -0.05
C LEU A 217 7.18 -19.83 -0.55
N ALA A 218 7.94 -18.75 -0.37
CA ALA A 218 9.34 -18.71 -0.78
C ALA A 218 10.19 -19.70 0.02
N TYR A 219 9.91 -19.86 1.32
CA TYR A 219 10.59 -20.83 2.19
C TYR A 219 10.03 -22.24 2.09
N LEU A 220 8.73 -22.38 1.85
CA LEU A 220 8.04 -23.67 1.77
C LEU A 220 7.30 -23.83 0.43
N PRO A 221 8.00 -24.01 -0.72
CA PRO A 221 7.34 -24.09 -2.03
C PRO A 221 6.25 -25.17 -2.14
N ARG A 222 6.34 -26.22 -1.32
CA ARG A 222 5.38 -27.34 -1.28
C ARG A 222 3.97 -26.92 -0.88
N ILE A 223 3.80 -25.82 -0.13
CA ILE A 223 2.46 -25.36 0.28
C ILE A 223 1.67 -24.73 -0.87
N GLY A 224 2.23 -24.62 -2.08
CA GLY A 224 1.60 -24.01 -3.24
C GLY A 224 0.17 -24.48 -3.50
N GLU A 225 -0.12 -25.76 -3.28
CA GLU A 225 -1.46 -26.34 -3.43
C GLU A 225 -2.51 -25.85 -2.40
N PHE A 226 -2.04 -25.27 -1.29
CA PHE A 226 -2.87 -24.67 -0.23
C PHE A 226 -2.96 -23.15 -0.38
N THR A 227 -2.50 -22.59 -1.49
CA THR A 227 -2.49 -21.13 -1.70
C THR A 227 -3.46 -20.67 -2.78
N GLY A 228 -3.95 -19.44 -2.61
CA GLY A 228 -4.87 -18.78 -3.54
C GLY A 228 -4.46 -17.33 -3.81
N GLY A 229 -5.12 -16.71 -4.79
CA GLY A 229 -4.83 -15.35 -5.24
C GLY A 229 -3.60 -15.26 -6.14
N ASP A 230 -3.28 -14.03 -6.53
CA ASP A 230 -2.18 -13.74 -7.45
C ASP A 230 -1.02 -13.04 -6.75
N ARG A 231 0.18 -13.19 -7.33
CA ARG A 231 1.42 -12.63 -6.81
C ARG A 231 1.41 -11.11 -6.89
N THR A 232 2.19 -10.47 -6.02
CA THR A 232 2.38 -9.01 -6.03
C THR A 232 2.84 -8.49 -7.38
N ASP A 233 3.66 -9.27 -8.09
CA ASP A 233 4.17 -8.89 -9.40
C ASP A 233 4.18 -10.04 -10.40
N GLU A 234 3.96 -9.68 -11.67
CA GLU A 234 4.28 -10.48 -12.86
C GLU A 234 5.25 -9.69 -13.74
N LEU A 235 6.40 -9.33 -13.15
CA LEU A 235 7.48 -8.71 -13.89
C LEU A 235 8.37 -9.80 -14.49
N GLY A 236 8.88 -9.57 -15.70
CA GLY A 236 9.85 -10.46 -16.34
C GLY A 236 11.07 -10.74 -15.45
N PRO A 237 11.88 -11.76 -15.79
CA PRO A 237 13.12 -12.04 -15.07
C PRO A 237 14.02 -10.80 -15.04
N TYR A 238 14.95 -10.74 -14.07
CA TYR A 238 16.09 -9.84 -14.21
C TYR A 238 16.73 -10.18 -15.55
N HIS A 239 16.84 -9.22 -16.47
CA HIS A 239 17.88 -9.31 -17.49
C HIS A 239 19.22 -9.41 -16.75
N ASP A 240 20.22 -10.12 -17.32
CA ASP A 240 21.48 -10.59 -16.71
C ASP A 240 22.36 -9.54 -15.94
N GLU A 241 21.85 -8.34 -15.65
CA GLU A 241 22.44 -7.32 -14.78
C GLU A 241 22.26 -7.68 -13.29
N SER A 242 23.33 -7.60 -12.51
CA SER A 242 23.21 -7.73 -11.05
C SER A 242 22.47 -6.52 -10.45
N PRO A 243 21.77 -6.65 -9.30
CA PRO A 243 21.08 -5.52 -8.66
C PRO A 243 21.98 -4.31 -8.36
N GLY A 244 23.28 -4.54 -8.12
CA GLY A 244 24.28 -3.50 -7.92
C GLY A 244 24.63 -2.76 -9.21
N ASP A 245 24.75 -3.48 -10.34
CA ASP A 245 25.01 -2.89 -11.65
C ASP A 245 23.84 -2.02 -12.12
N VAL A 246 22.61 -2.39 -11.76
CA VAL A 246 21.41 -1.65 -12.14
C VAL A 246 21.40 -0.21 -11.62
N LEU A 247 21.90 0.04 -10.40
CA LEU A 247 21.94 1.38 -9.80
C LEU A 247 23.28 2.11 -9.98
N GLY A 248 24.24 1.52 -10.71
CA GLY A 248 25.50 2.18 -11.04
C GLY A 248 25.34 3.37 -11.99
N ASP A 249 24.26 3.40 -12.78
CA ASP A 249 23.89 4.53 -13.62
C ASP A 249 23.25 5.67 -12.80
N PRO A 250 23.79 6.91 -12.85
CA PRO A 250 23.27 8.02 -12.06
C PRO A 250 21.80 8.38 -12.35
N LEU A 251 21.33 8.14 -13.57
CA LEU A 251 19.94 8.42 -13.95
C LEU A 251 19.00 7.35 -13.38
N ARG A 252 19.34 6.06 -13.48
CA ARG A 252 18.59 4.97 -12.84
C ARG A 252 18.53 5.17 -11.33
N LEU A 253 19.64 5.57 -10.70
CA LEU A 253 19.68 5.90 -9.27
C LEU A 253 18.73 7.06 -8.93
N ALA A 254 18.81 8.17 -9.66
CA ALA A 254 17.96 9.34 -9.41
C ALA A 254 16.47 9.05 -9.64
N LEU A 255 16.12 8.30 -10.69
CA LEU A 255 14.75 7.84 -10.95
C LEU A 255 14.24 6.95 -9.82
N THR A 256 15.06 6.00 -9.36
CA THR A 256 14.72 5.11 -8.24
C THR A 256 14.47 5.93 -6.97
N GLN A 257 15.36 6.85 -6.62
CA GLN A 257 15.21 7.72 -5.44
C GLN A 257 13.97 8.60 -5.49
N GLU A 258 13.65 9.14 -6.67
CA GLU A 258 12.45 9.95 -6.85
C GLU A 258 11.18 9.12 -6.69
N LEU A 259 11.14 7.94 -7.30
CA LEU A 259 9.97 7.08 -7.22
C LEU A 259 9.79 6.51 -5.82
N THR A 260 10.86 6.13 -5.11
CA THR A 260 10.80 5.78 -3.68
C THR A 260 10.22 6.92 -2.86
N ARG A 261 10.67 8.16 -3.07
CA ARG A 261 10.16 9.32 -2.33
C ARG A 261 8.67 9.55 -2.55
N LEU A 262 8.19 9.38 -3.78
CA LEU A 262 6.77 9.48 -4.10
C LEU A 262 5.97 8.35 -3.42
N LEU A 263 6.43 7.11 -3.52
CA LEU A 263 5.67 5.93 -3.07
C LEU A 263 5.72 5.69 -1.56
N SER A 264 6.80 6.09 -0.89
CA SER A 264 6.95 6.03 0.57
C SER A 264 6.26 7.19 1.29
N GLY A 265 5.90 8.26 0.58
CA GLY A 265 5.18 9.41 1.11
C GLY A 265 3.65 9.29 0.97
N GLY A 266 2.94 10.34 1.39
CA GLY A 266 1.49 10.47 1.22
C GLY A 266 1.03 10.89 -0.18
N TRP A 267 1.90 10.79 -1.20
CA TRP A 267 1.57 11.19 -2.56
C TRP A 267 0.50 10.27 -3.16
N THR A 268 -0.39 10.86 -3.96
CA THR A 268 -1.47 10.15 -4.67
C THR A 268 -1.64 10.77 -6.06
N GLY A 269 -1.94 9.94 -7.05
CA GLY A 269 -1.97 10.36 -8.45
C GLY A 269 -1.31 9.38 -9.39
N THR A 270 -1.09 9.86 -10.61
CA THR A 270 -0.44 9.10 -11.68
C THR A 270 0.94 9.66 -11.98
N ALA A 271 1.96 8.82 -11.88
CA ALA A 271 3.32 9.10 -12.32
C ALA A 271 3.58 8.35 -13.63
N VAL A 272 3.99 9.06 -14.67
CA VAL A 272 4.46 8.47 -15.92
C VAL A 272 5.98 8.49 -15.94
N VAL A 273 6.59 7.39 -16.35
CA VAL A 273 8.03 7.23 -16.46
C VAL A 273 8.33 6.83 -17.89
N GLY A 274 8.81 7.77 -18.71
CA GLY A 274 9.14 7.50 -20.11
C GLY A 274 10.64 7.59 -20.30
N THR A 275 11.26 6.64 -20.99
CA THR A 275 12.72 6.68 -21.26
C THR A 275 13.09 7.47 -22.52
N GLY A 276 12.11 8.06 -23.22
CA GLY A 276 12.32 9.02 -24.31
C GLY A 276 13.19 8.50 -25.46
N GLY A 277 13.06 7.20 -25.76
CA GLY A 277 13.85 6.52 -26.79
C GLY A 277 15.35 6.40 -26.46
N THR A 278 15.79 6.82 -25.26
CA THR A 278 17.17 6.55 -24.82
C THR A 278 17.29 5.06 -24.51
N THR A 279 17.82 4.31 -25.48
CA THR A 279 17.94 2.84 -25.46
C THR A 279 18.73 2.25 -24.28
N GLY A 280 19.28 3.10 -23.39
CA GLY A 280 20.15 2.68 -22.28
C GLY A 280 19.50 2.59 -20.90
N VAL A 281 18.35 3.23 -20.63
CA VAL A 281 17.81 3.26 -19.26
C VAL A 281 17.16 1.92 -18.90
N GLY A 282 16.43 1.29 -19.82
CA GLY A 282 15.75 0.01 -19.59
C GLY A 282 14.71 0.05 -18.46
N SER A 283 14.05 -1.08 -18.21
CA SER A 283 13.08 -1.26 -17.11
C SER A 283 13.65 -1.99 -15.90
N SER A 284 14.91 -2.45 -15.94
CA SER A 284 15.53 -3.27 -14.88
C SER A 284 15.53 -2.58 -13.51
N TRP A 285 15.73 -1.25 -13.47
CA TRP A 285 15.67 -0.48 -12.23
C TRP A 285 14.26 -0.42 -11.63
N LEU A 286 13.21 -0.36 -12.45
CA LEU A 286 11.83 -0.39 -11.98
C LEU A 286 11.47 -1.78 -11.45
N VAL A 287 11.93 -2.83 -12.13
CA VAL A 287 11.78 -4.22 -11.66
C VAL A 287 12.47 -4.42 -10.32
N ARG A 288 13.72 -3.96 -10.19
CA ARG A 288 14.44 -3.95 -8.92
C ARG A 288 13.62 -3.26 -7.83
N LEU A 289 13.16 -2.03 -8.09
CA LEU A 289 12.43 -1.23 -7.12
C LEU A 289 11.15 -1.95 -6.65
N VAL A 290 10.37 -2.52 -7.57
CA VAL A 290 9.17 -3.31 -7.24
C VAL A 290 9.51 -4.49 -6.35
N ARG A 291 10.57 -5.23 -6.68
CA ARG A 291 11.03 -6.38 -5.89
C ARG A 291 11.47 -5.99 -4.48
N THR A 292 11.94 -4.77 -4.27
CA THR A 292 12.20 -4.28 -2.90
C THR A 292 10.92 -4.09 -2.08
N ALA A 293 9.73 -4.07 -2.66
CA ALA A 293 8.45 -4.01 -1.95
C ALA A 293 7.72 -5.37 -1.88
N ASP A 294 8.06 -6.30 -2.76
CA ASP A 294 7.42 -7.62 -2.89
C ASP A 294 7.83 -8.57 -1.74
N PRO A 295 6.88 -9.15 -0.99
CA PRO A 295 7.19 -10.10 0.07
C PRO A 295 7.97 -11.35 -0.40
N ALA A 296 7.68 -11.89 -1.59
CA ALA A 296 8.37 -13.09 -2.08
C ALA A 296 9.82 -12.79 -2.48
N ALA A 297 10.06 -11.68 -3.19
CA ALA A 297 11.40 -11.24 -3.54
C ALA A 297 12.24 -10.89 -2.29
N ARG A 298 11.63 -10.25 -1.29
CA ARG A 298 12.30 -9.95 -0.01
C ARG A 298 12.77 -11.21 0.72
N ALA A 299 12.01 -12.30 0.65
CA ALA A 299 12.41 -13.58 1.25
C ALA A 299 13.70 -14.14 0.64
N ALA A 300 13.94 -13.88 -0.65
CA ALA A 300 15.13 -14.32 -1.37
C ALA A 300 16.31 -13.33 -1.33
N ALA A 301 16.06 -12.03 -1.18
CA ALA A 301 17.10 -10.99 -1.15
C ALA A 301 17.84 -11.00 0.20
N SER A 302 19.16 -10.77 0.25
CA SER A 302 19.88 -10.74 1.54
C SER A 302 19.62 -9.44 2.33
N ASP A 303 19.83 -9.46 3.65
CA ASP A 303 19.73 -8.25 4.48
C ASP A 303 20.76 -7.20 4.04
N ASP A 304 21.96 -7.64 3.64
CA ASP A 304 23.01 -6.77 3.11
C ASP A 304 22.60 -6.09 1.79
N GLU A 305 21.85 -6.79 0.93
CA GLU A 305 21.35 -6.20 -0.33
C GLU A 305 20.37 -5.06 -0.07
N LEU A 306 19.50 -5.20 0.93
CA LEU A 306 18.50 -4.19 1.27
C LEU A 306 19.13 -3.04 2.06
N THR A 307 19.84 -3.36 3.14
CA THR A 307 20.45 -2.35 4.03
C THR A 307 21.65 -1.64 3.42
N GLY A 308 22.39 -2.31 2.53
CA GLY A 308 23.53 -1.75 1.79
C GLY A 308 23.13 -0.99 0.52
N ALA A 309 21.84 -0.99 0.16
CA ALA A 309 21.37 -0.25 -0.99
C ALA A 309 21.60 1.26 -0.81
N PRO A 310 21.82 2.01 -1.91
CA PRO A 310 21.90 3.46 -1.83
C PRO A 310 20.66 4.05 -1.13
N GLY A 311 20.87 5.10 -0.34
CA GLY A 311 19.78 5.76 0.40
C GLY A 311 18.59 6.12 -0.51
N ASP A 312 17.39 5.94 0.01
CA ASP A 312 16.12 6.15 -0.68
C ASP A 312 15.89 5.26 -1.92
N THR A 313 16.49 4.06 -2.02
CA THR A 313 16.27 3.12 -3.15
C THR A 313 15.56 1.82 -2.79
N VAL A 314 15.09 1.70 -1.56
CA VAL A 314 14.36 0.54 -1.03
C VAL A 314 12.98 1.03 -0.59
N LEU A 315 11.96 0.40 -1.16
CA LEU A 315 10.57 0.63 -0.76
C LEU A 315 10.22 -0.22 0.46
N GLY A 316 9.27 0.23 1.29
CA GLY A 316 8.74 -0.60 2.36
C GLY A 316 7.98 -1.83 1.83
N LEU A 317 8.03 -2.94 2.59
CA LEU A 317 7.22 -4.13 2.35
C LEU A 317 5.75 -3.76 2.13
N GLY A 318 5.16 -4.22 1.02
CA GLY A 318 3.76 -3.98 0.72
C GLY A 318 3.41 -2.54 0.32
N SER A 319 4.39 -1.72 -0.02
CA SER A 319 4.14 -0.38 -0.56
C SER A 319 3.62 -0.39 -2.00
N ILE A 320 3.82 -1.50 -2.73
CA ILE A 320 3.25 -1.78 -4.04
C ILE A 320 2.28 -2.94 -3.88
N ASP A 321 1.04 -2.73 -4.31
CA ASP A 321 -0.02 -3.73 -4.19
C ASP A 321 -0.06 -4.65 -5.41
N ALA A 322 0.27 -4.13 -6.60
CA ALA A 322 0.31 -4.89 -7.84
C ALA A 322 1.33 -4.30 -8.83
N ALA A 323 2.06 -5.16 -9.53
CA ALA A 323 3.00 -4.76 -10.57
C ALA A 323 2.96 -5.70 -11.78
N TYR A 324 2.87 -5.13 -12.99
CA TYR A 324 2.69 -5.94 -14.20
C TYR A 324 3.52 -5.41 -15.37
N ASP A 325 4.18 -6.31 -16.12
CA ASP A 325 4.83 -5.96 -17.38
C ASP A 325 3.85 -6.15 -18.53
N ALA A 326 3.42 -5.05 -19.16
CA ALA A 326 2.42 -5.09 -20.22
C ALA A 326 2.98 -5.55 -21.57
N ARG A 327 4.29 -5.81 -21.70
CA ARG A 327 4.92 -6.19 -22.97
C ARG A 327 4.25 -7.41 -23.60
N ASP A 328 3.81 -7.27 -24.84
CA ASP A 328 3.11 -8.29 -25.63
C ASP A 328 1.80 -8.81 -24.99
N ARG A 329 1.26 -8.10 -23.99
CA ARG A 329 0.03 -8.47 -23.28
C ARG A 329 -1.19 -7.75 -23.81
N SER A 330 -2.30 -8.46 -23.83
CA SER A 330 -3.62 -7.93 -24.15
C SER A 330 -4.22 -7.17 -22.96
N VAL A 331 -5.20 -6.31 -23.25
CA VAL A 331 -5.98 -5.60 -22.21
C VAL A 331 -6.67 -6.58 -21.25
N ALA A 332 -7.11 -7.74 -21.76
CA ALA A 332 -7.77 -8.77 -20.96
C ALA A 332 -6.82 -9.40 -19.95
N GLU A 333 -5.58 -9.72 -20.34
CA GLU A 333 -4.57 -10.28 -19.42
C GLU A 333 -4.23 -9.30 -18.28
N VAL A 334 -3.95 -8.02 -18.62
CA VAL A 334 -3.66 -6.99 -17.59
C VAL A 334 -4.86 -6.80 -16.67
N ARG A 335 -6.08 -6.76 -17.23
CA ARG A 335 -7.33 -6.66 -16.45
C ARG A 335 -7.49 -7.86 -15.52
N ASP A 336 -7.30 -9.08 -16.02
CA ASP A 336 -7.56 -10.31 -15.27
C ASP A 336 -6.55 -10.48 -14.14
N TYR A 337 -5.28 -10.13 -14.36
CA TYR A 337 -4.29 -10.02 -13.31
C TYR A 337 -4.71 -9.04 -12.21
N LEU A 338 -5.09 -7.80 -12.57
CA LEU A 338 -5.55 -6.83 -11.57
C LEU A 338 -6.84 -7.29 -10.87
N ALA A 339 -7.74 -7.96 -11.58
CA ALA A 339 -8.97 -8.48 -11.01
C ALA A 339 -8.65 -9.56 -9.96
N GLY A 340 -7.87 -10.58 -10.32
CA GLY A 340 -7.49 -11.66 -9.41
C GLY A 340 -6.63 -11.19 -8.23
N ARG A 341 -5.62 -10.34 -8.48
CA ARG A 341 -4.75 -9.76 -7.44
C ARG A 341 -5.53 -9.00 -6.36
N PHE A 342 -6.56 -8.27 -6.75
CA PHE A 342 -7.38 -7.50 -5.82
C PHE A 342 -8.66 -8.23 -5.37
N GLY A 343 -8.84 -9.51 -5.73
CA GLY A 343 -10.02 -10.30 -5.35
C GLY A 343 -11.32 -9.82 -6.03
N LEU A 344 -11.19 -9.03 -7.09
CA LEU A 344 -12.31 -8.53 -7.87
C LEU A 344 -12.73 -9.67 -8.81
N GLY A 345 -13.85 -10.34 -8.54
CA GLY A 345 -14.36 -11.39 -9.42
C GLY A 345 -14.44 -10.99 -10.91
N SER A 346 -14.62 -11.97 -11.80
CA SER A 346 -14.64 -11.73 -13.24
C SER A 346 -15.70 -10.67 -13.62
N GLY A 347 -15.27 -9.67 -14.40
CA GLY A 347 -16.10 -8.53 -14.72
C GLY A 347 -15.57 -7.76 -15.92
N SER A 348 -16.36 -6.79 -16.38
CA SER A 348 -15.90 -5.91 -17.46
C SER A 348 -14.70 -5.07 -17.01
N THR A 349 -13.89 -4.59 -17.96
CA THR A 349 -12.78 -3.66 -17.67
C THR A 349 -13.26 -2.46 -16.86
N ARG A 350 -14.45 -1.94 -17.18
CA ARG A 350 -15.08 -0.81 -16.48
C ARG A 350 -15.41 -1.13 -15.02
N ASP A 351 -15.81 -2.37 -14.72
CA ASP A 351 -16.11 -2.78 -13.35
C ASP A 351 -14.84 -2.89 -12.50
N VAL A 352 -13.78 -3.48 -13.06
CA VAL A 352 -12.47 -3.56 -12.41
C VAL A 352 -11.94 -2.16 -12.08
N VAL A 353 -11.92 -1.26 -13.07
CA VAL A 353 -11.53 0.16 -12.86
C VAL A 353 -12.37 0.81 -11.77
N ARG A 354 -13.71 0.66 -11.82
CA ARG A 354 -14.62 1.27 -10.85
C ARG A 354 -14.38 0.77 -9.43
N ARG A 355 -14.11 -0.53 -9.26
CA ARG A 355 -13.85 -1.15 -7.95
C ARG A 355 -12.48 -0.77 -7.41
N LEU A 356 -11.43 -0.80 -8.22
CA LEU A 356 -10.08 -0.35 -7.82
C LEU A 356 -10.09 1.10 -7.34
N LEU A 357 -10.73 2.00 -8.10
CA LEU A 357 -10.88 3.42 -7.74
C LEU A 357 -11.77 3.67 -6.50
N ARG A 358 -12.42 2.65 -5.96
CA ARG A 358 -13.26 2.73 -4.74
C ARG A 358 -12.69 1.90 -3.59
N ARG A 359 -11.58 1.18 -3.83
CA ARG A 359 -10.96 0.29 -2.84
C ARG A 359 -10.55 1.08 -1.61
N ARG A 360 -10.71 0.45 -0.44
CA ARG A 360 -10.15 0.91 0.82
C ARG A 360 -9.31 -0.22 1.42
N PRO A 361 -8.02 0.02 1.73
CA PRO A 361 -7.25 1.23 1.42
C PRO A 361 -7.03 1.44 -0.10
N PRO A 362 -6.69 2.66 -0.56
CA PRO A 362 -6.41 2.92 -1.98
C PRO A 362 -5.23 2.10 -2.50
N ALA A 363 -5.33 1.63 -3.74
CA ALA A 363 -4.32 0.77 -4.36
C ALA A 363 -3.06 1.54 -4.80
N CYS A 364 -1.92 0.86 -4.75
CA CYS A 364 -0.66 1.24 -5.39
C CYS A 364 -0.33 0.26 -6.52
N VAL A 365 -0.41 0.71 -7.78
CA VAL A 365 -0.26 -0.13 -8.96
C VAL A 365 0.86 0.38 -9.85
N VAL A 366 1.72 -0.54 -10.31
CA VAL A 366 2.79 -0.28 -11.28
C VAL A 366 2.50 -1.06 -12.55
N VAL A 367 2.51 -0.41 -13.71
CA VAL A 367 2.41 -1.08 -15.02
C VAL A 367 3.58 -0.63 -15.88
N GLY A 368 4.48 -1.55 -16.22
CA GLY A 368 5.63 -1.31 -17.09
C GLY A 368 5.33 -1.60 -18.55
N SER A 369 6.17 -1.09 -19.45
CA SER A 369 6.15 -1.37 -20.89
C SER A 369 4.77 -1.14 -21.55
N VAL A 370 4.04 -0.11 -21.13
CA VAL A 370 2.66 0.15 -21.57
C VAL A 370 2.57 0.32 -23.09
N ASP A 371 3.56 0.99 -23.68
CA ASP A 371 3.72 1.21 -25.13
C ASP A 371 4.14 -0.03 -25.92
N LEU A 372 4.55 -1.11 -25.24
CA LEU A 372 4.91 -2.39 -25.85
C LEU A 372 3.82 -3.46 -25.66
N ALA A 373 2.63 -3.08 -25.21
CA ALA A 373 1.49 -3.99 -25.13
C ALA A 373 1.01 -4.44 -26.51
N ALA A 374 0.22 -5.52 -26.56
CA ALA A 374 -0.34 -6.02 -27.82
C ALA A 374 -1.25 -4.98 -28.51
N ASP A 375 -1.96 -4.17 -27.73
CA ASP A 375 -2.68 -2.96 -28.18
C ASP A 375 -2.53 -1.85 -27.12
N PRO A 376 -1.48 -1.01 -27.23
CA PRO A 376 -1.22 0.06 -26.27
C PRO A 376 -2.35 1.09 -26.20
N GLY A 377 -2.96 1.39 -27.36
CA GLY A 377 -4.04 2.36 -27.46
C GLY A 377 -5.30 1.90 -26.73
N ALA A 378 -5.69 0.63 -26.89
CA ALA A 378 -6.79 0.06 -26.13
C ALA A 378 -6.48 -0.04 -24.64
N LEU A 379 -5.27 -0.44 -24.26
CA LEU A 379 -4.85 -0.54 -22.85
C LEU A 379 -4.96 0.81 -22.14
N VAL A 380 -4.48 1.88 -22.76
CA VAL A 380 -4.58 3.25 -22.24
C VAL A 380 -6.03 3.71 -22.21
N ARG A 381 -6.78 3.57 -23.31
CA ARG A 381 -8.15 4.10 -23.40
C ARG A 381 -9.13 3.40 -22.47
N GLU A 382 -9.02 2.09 -22.29
CA GLU A 382 -10.05 1.26 -21.65
C GLU A 382 -9.76 0.96 -20.19
N LEU A 383 -8.47 0.87 -19.81
CA LEU A 383 -8.06 0.47 -18.47
C LEU A 383 -7.25 1.57 -17.76
N LEU A 384 -6.09 1.95 -18.28
CA LEU A 384 -5.13 2.79 -17.56
C LEU A 384 -5.52 4.27 -17.50
N GLY A 385 -5.99 4.85 -18.59
CA GLY A 385 -6.42 6.26 -18.69
C GLY A 385 -7.59 6.61 -17.76
N PRO A 386 -8.67 5.80 -17.70
CA PRO A 386 -9.75 5.98 -16.73
C PRO A 386 -9.28 5.92 -15.27
N MET A 387 -8.33 5.04 -14.93
CA MET A 387 -7.70 5.01 -13.61
C MET A 387 -6.86 6.27 -13.39
N ALA A 388 -6.03 6.62 -14.37
CA ALA A 388 -5.08 7.71 -14.30
C ALA A 388 -5.75 9.07 -14.07
N GLY A 389 -6.85 9.33 -14.77
CA GLY A 389 -7.63 10.57 -14.62
C GLY A 389 -8.35 10.71 -13.28
N ARG A 390 -8.44 9.64 -12.47
CA ARG A 390 -9.10 9.67 -11.15
C ARG A 390 -8.18 9.28 -10.00
N ALA A 391 -6.96 8.85 -10.27
CA ALA A 391 -6.05 8.27 -9.29
C ALA A 391 -5.91 9.15 -8.05
N ARG A 392 -5.52 10.42 -8.24
CA ARG A 392 -5.37 11.41 -7.16
C ARG A 392 -6.66 11.61 -6.36
N SER A 393 -7.79 11.84 -7.04
CA SER A 393 -9.09 12.06 -6.38
C SER A 393 -9.59 10.86 -5.57
N ARG A 394 -9.04 9.68 -5.83
CA ARG A 394 -9.38 8.42 -5.17
C ARG A 394 -8.28 7.91 -4.24
N GLY A 395 -7.21 8.69 -4.07
CA GLY A 395 -6.05 8.33 -3.27
C GLY A 395 -5.20 7.19 -3.87
N MET A 396 -5.47 6.75 -5.09
CA MET A 396 -4.71 5.70 -5.77
C MET A 396 -3.34 6.24 -6.19
N ARG A 397 -2.32 5.39 -6.10
CA ARG A 397 -0.98 5.62 -6.62
C ARG A 397 -0.81 4.76 -7.87
N LEU A 398 -0.63 5.38 -9.02
CA LEU A 398 -0.45 4.69 -10.29
C LEU A 398 0.88 5.08 -10.91
N VAL A 399 1.72 4.10 -11.23
CA VAL A 399 3.00 4.31 -11.92
C VAL A 399 2.92 3.61 -13.28
N LEU A 400 3.15 4.36 -14.35
CA LEU A 400 3.07 3.86 -15.72
C LEU A 400 4.43 4.03 -16.41
N GLY A 401 5.06 2.92 -16.78
CA GLY A 401 6.34 2.89 -17.48
C GLY A 401 6.15 2.79 -19.00
N PHE A 402 6.90 3.61 -19.73
CA PHE A 402 6.95 3.67 -21.19
C PHE A 402 8.40 3.54 -21.67
N ALA A 403 8.64 2.74 -22.70
CA ALA A 403 9.95 2.65 -23.35
C ALA A 403 10.28 3.93 -24.14
N ASP A 404 9.28 4.59 -24.69
CA ASP A 404 9.42 5.91 -25.32
C ASP A 404 8.71 7.01 -24.50
N ARG A 405 7.94 7.89 -25.17
CA ARG A 405 7.18 8.97 -24.55
C ARG A 405 5.74 8.53 -24.26
N PRO A 406 5.17 8.89 -23.10
CA PRO A 406 3.75 8.66 -22.84
C PRO A 406 2.85 9.37 -23.87
N PRO A 407 1.65 8.85 -24.18
CA PRO A 407 0.68 9.52 -25.04
C PRO A 407 0.30 10.91 -24.54
N ASP A 408 0.13 11.88 -25.45
CA ASP A 408 -0.16 13.28 -25.11
C ASP A 408 -1.50 13.47 -24.36
N ASP A 409 -2.47 12.58 -24.58
CA ASP A 409 -3.81 12.62 -23.99
C ASP A 409 -3.92 11.86 -22.66
N LEU A 410 -2.86 11.15 -22.24
CA LEU A 410 -2.85 10.39 -20.99
C LEU A 410 -2.84 11.35 -19.80
N PRO A 411 -3.85 11.30 -18.90
CA PRO A 411 -3.82 12.12 -17.70
C PRO A 411 -2.70 11.66 -16.77
N TYR A 412 -1.80 12.57 -16.39
CA TYR A 412 -0.80 12.32 -15.35
C TYR A 412 -0.72 13.48 -14.37
N ASP A 413 -0.05 13.24 -13.24
CA ASP A 413 0.22 14.22 -12.20
C ASP A 413 1.72 14.52 -12.08
N VAL A 414 2.56 13.53 -12.39
CA VAL A 414 4.03 13.61 -12.39
C VAL A 414 4.56 12.98 -13.67
N SER A 415 5.53 13.62 -14.33
CA SER A 415 6.33 13.02 -15.41
C SER A 415 7.76 12.87 -14.94
N LEU A 416 8.32 11.66 -15.05
CA LEU A 416 9.72 11.36 -14.81
C LEU A 416 10.41 11.02 -16.15
N ASP A 417 10.41 11.97 -17.08
CA ASP A 417 11.18 11.85 -18.31
C ASP A 417 12.65 12.27 -18.09
N PRO A 418 13.62 11.53 -18.65
CA PRO A 418 15.04 11.80 -18.50
C PRO A 418 15.54 12.81 -19.53
N GLU A 419 14.70 13.41 -20.38
CA GLU A 419 15.16 14.31 -21.44
C GLU A 419 15.80 15.58 -20.84
N PRO A 420 17.04 15.94 -21.25
CA PRO A 420 17.68 17.17 -20.83
C PRO A 420 16.86 18.41 -21.20
N LEU A 421 16.77 19.35 -20.27
CA LEU A 421 16.11 20.63 -20.53
C LEU A 421 17.02 21.51 -21.39
N ARG A 422 16.51 21.96 -22.54
CA ARG A 422 17.24 22.88 -23.42
C ARG A 422 17.17 24.29 -22.84
N GLY A 423 18.32 24.84 -22.47
CA GLY A 423 18.48 26.25 -22.09
C GLY A 423 18.57 27.19 -23.30
N GLY A 424 18.39 28.49 -23.07
CA GLY A 424 18.64 29.52 -24.08
C GLY A 424 20.13 29.61 -24.45
N ALA A 425 20.44 30.20 -25.60
CA ALA A 425 21.80 30.29 -26.14
C ALA A 425 22.81 31.04 -25.25
N VAL A 426 22.33 31.86 -24.31
CA VAL A 426 23.15 32.58 -23.33
C VAL A 426 22.76 32.11 -21.93
N ALA A 427 23.62 31.31 -21.29
CA ALA A 427 23.38 30.82 -19.95
C ALA A 427 23.72 31.92 -18.93
N ARG A 428 22.70 32.39 -18.18
CA ARG A 428 22.93 33.17 -16.95
C ARG A 428 23.75 32.30 -15.98
N PRO A 429 24.76 32.84 -15.28
CA PRO A 429 25.50 32.06 -14.28
C PRO A 429 24.54 31.73 -13.12
N VAL A 430 24.19 30.46 -13.00
CA VAL A 430 23.39 29.90 -11.90
C VAL A 430 24.15 28.69 -11.36
N SER A 431 24.41 28.69 -10.06
CA SER A 431 25.14 27.59 -9.43
C SER A 431 24.23 26.38 -9.17
N THR A 432 24.87 25.23 -8.97
CA THR A 432 24.15 24.01 -8.55
C THR A 432 23.35 24.23 -7.26
N ALA A 433 23.92 24.93 -6.28
CA ALA A 433 23.26 25.22 -5.00
C ALA A 433 22.03 26.15 -5.16
N GLN A 434 22.11 27.15 -6.04
CA GLN A 434 20.97 28.02 -6.36
C GLN A 434 19.84 27.23 -7.04
N THR A 435 20.18 26.30 -7.93
CA THR A 435 19.21 25.42 -8.60
C THR A 435 18.56 24.48 -7.60
N GLN A 436 19.34 23.84 -6.72
CA GLN A 436 18.82 22.96 -5.67
C GLN A 436 17.87 23.71 -4.72
N SER A 437 18.22 24.94 -4.31
CA SER A 437 17.35 25.77 -3.48
C SER A 437 16.03 26.12 -4.19
N ALA A 438 16.08 26.45 -5.48
CA ALA A 438 14.87 26.74 -6.25
C ALA A 438 13.95 25.51 -6.39
N VAL A 439 14.52 24.34 -6.69
CA VAL A 439 13.77 23.07 -6.76
C VAL A 439 13.19 22.69 -5.39
N GLY A 440 13.91 22.93 -4.29
CA GLY A 440 13.41 22.73 -2.93
C GLY A 440 12.21 23.63 -2.60
N ARG A 441 12.28 24.93 -2.95
CA ARG A 441 11.14 25.85 -2.78
C ARG A 441 9.95 25.46 -3.64
N LEU A 442 10.18 25.05 -4.89
CA LEU A 442 9.13 24.52 -5.75
C LEU A 442 8.44 23.32 -5.09
N ALA A 443 9.21 22.33 -4.61
CA ALA A 443 8.66 21.13 -3.98
C ALA A 443 7.75 21.48 -2.78
N ALA A 444 8.17 22.42 -1.94
CA ALA A 444 7.36 22.89 -0.82
C ALA A 444 6.05 23.58 -1.28
N ALA A 445 6.11 24.38 -2.36
CA ALA A 445 4.93 25.03 -2.92
C ALA A 445 3.94 24.04 -3.54
N GLU A 446 4.44 23.04 -4.29
CA GLU A 446 3.64 21.96 -4.87
C GLU A 446 2.96 21.13 -3.78
N GLU A 447 3.70 20.77 -2.72
CA GLU A 447 3.16 20.00 -1.58
C GLU A 447 2.09 20.80 -0.81
N ALA A 448 2.32 22.10 -0.59
CA ALA A 448 1.31 22.98 0.01
C ALA A 448 0.05 23.11 -0.85
N ALA A 449 0.20 23.20 -2.17
CA ALA A 449 -0.92 23.24 -3.11
C ALA A 449 -1.69 21.91 -3.16
N ALA A 450 -0.97 20.78 -3.12
CA ALA A 450 -1.56 19.44 -3.07
C ALA A 450 -2.35 19.20 -1.78
N ARG A 451 -1.79 19.56 -0.61
CA ARG A 451 -2.50 19.50 0.69
C ARG A 451 -3.77 20.34 0.68
N LEU A 452 -3.69 21.57 0.20
CA LEU A 452 -4.86 22.46 0.09
C LEU A 452 -5.93 21.85 -0.83
N GLN A 453 -5.53 21.23 -1.94
CA GLN A 453 -6.45 20.52 -2.84
C GLN A 453 -7.05 19.26 -2.21
N GLN A 454 -6.30 18.52 -1.39
CA GLN A 454 -6.86 17.35 -0.69
C GLN A 454 -7.90 17.77 0.35
N GLU A 455 -7.65 18.87 1.07
CA GLU A 455 -8.53 19.38 2.11
C GLU A 455 -9.81 20.04 1.54
N TRP A 456 -9.66 20.85 0.49
CA TRP A 456 -10.73 21.75 0.00
C TRP A 456 -11.13 21.55 -1.47
N GLY A 457 -10.46 20.64 -2.19
CA GLY A 457 -10.38 20.69 -3.65
C GLY A 457 -11.60 20.30 -4.46
N ALA A 458 -11.37 19.65 -5.61
CA ALA A 458 -12.32 19.50 -6.71
C ALA A 458 -13.70 18.96 -6.33
N HIS A 459 -13.81 18.20 -5.23
CA HIS A 459 -15.11 17.80 -4.71
C HIS A 459 -15.89 19.02 -4.25
N PHE A 460 -15.31 19.87 -3.39
CA PHE A 460 -16.01 20.96 -2.71
C PHE A 460 -16.37 22.15 -3.58
N PHE A 461 -15.52 22.62 -4.52
CA PHE A 461 -15.79 23.89 -5.24
C PHE A 461 -15.71 23.85 -6.77
N GLY A 462 -15.59 22.67 -7.40
CA GLY A 462 -15.24 22.61 -8.83
C GLY A 462 -13.91 23.35 -9.11
N ALA A 463 -12.96 23.25 -8.17
CA ALA A 463 -11.70 23.99 -8.18
C ALA A 463 -10.90 23.80 -9.49
N PRO A 464 -10.02 24.76 -9.86
CA PRO A 464 -9.09 24.58 -10.96
C PRO A 464 -8.31 23.25 -10.86
N ARG A 465 -7.83 22.73 -11.99
CA ARG A 465 -6.97 21.55 -11.96
C ARG A 465 -5.65 21.93 -11.30
N LEU A 466 -5.21 21.14 -10.32
CA LEU A 466 -3.89 21.29 -9.73
C LEU A 466 -2.83 21.14 -10.82
N PRO A 467 -1.84 22.04 -10.93
CA PRO A 467 -0.74 21.89 -11.87
C PRO A 467 -0.01 20.55 -11.69
N HIS A 468 0.64 20.09 -12.77
CA HIS A 468 1.52 18.93 -12.69
C HIS A 468 2.70 19.25 -11.76
N ALA A 469 3.13 18.27 -10.97
CA ALA A 469 4.31 18.44 -10.13
C ALA A 469 5.56 18.32 -11.00
N ALA A 470 6.30 19.42 -11.11
CA ALA A 470 7.54 19.52 -11.86
C ALA A 470 8.77 19.20 -11.00
N ALA A 471 8.70 19.41 -9.67
CA ALA A 471 9.86 19.18 -8.80
C ALA A 471 10.47 17.76 -8.93
N PRO A 472 9.68 16.67 -9.04
CA PRO A 472 10.23 15.32 -9.22
C PRO A 472 11.16 15.22 -10.43
N ARG A 473 10.69 15.66 -11.61
CA ARG A 473 11.48 15.68 -12.84
C ARG A 473 12.75 16.53 -12.69
N LEU A 474 12.61 17.73 -12.11
CA LEU A 474 13.73 18.65 -11.96
C LEU A 474 14.80 18.12 -10.99
N ARG A 475 14.41 17.36 -9.94
CA ARG A 475 15.37 16.68 -9.05
C ARG A 475 16.14 15.58 -9.78
N VAL A 476 15.45 14.74 -10.55
CA VAL A 476 16.09 13.71 -11.38
C VAL A 476 17.09 14.34 -12.33
N ARG A 477 16.69 15.38 -13.07
CA ARG A 477 17.58 16.09 -14.01
C ARG A 477 18.74 16.79 -13.31
N LEU A 478 18.51 17.42 -12.16
CA LEU A 478 19.57 18.06 -11.38
C LEU A 478 20.62 17.05 -10.89
N ALA A 479 20.21 15.83 -10.53
CA ALA A 479 21.12 14.78 -10.07
C ALA A 479 22.10 14.31 -11.15
N VAL A 480 21.67 14.31 -12.41
CA VAL A 480 22.45 13.85 -13.57
C VAL A 480 23.09 14.97 -14.39
N ALA A 481 22.68 16.22 -14.17
CA ALA A 481 23.23 17.38 -14.87
C ALA A 481 24.74 17.49 -14.60
N ARG A 482 25.50 17.87 -15.65
CA ARG A 482 26.94 18.12 -15.50
C ARG A 482 27.19 19.23 -14.48
N LYS A 483 28.10 18.99 -13.54
CA LYS A 483 28.45 19.96 -12.49
C LYS A 483 29.50 21.00 -12.94
N THR A 484 29.99 20.91 -14.17
CA THR A 484 30.95 21.87 -14.73
C THR A 484 30.24 23.17 -15.09
N GLU A 485 30.62 24.27 -14.44
CA GLU A 485 30.03 25.59 -14.68
C GLU A 485 30.81 26.35 -15.77
N PRO A 486 30.14 27.12 -16.65
CA PRO A 486 28.70 27.35 -16.75
C PRO A 486 27.94 26.20 -17.46
N ASN A 487 26.78 25.81 -16.93
CA ASN A 487 25.92 24.78 -17.53
C ASN A 487 24.55 25.38 -17.95
N PRO A 488 24.20 25.44 -19.24
CA PRO A 488 22.91 25.96 -19.72
C PRO A 488 21.71 25.17 -19.21
N GLU A 489 21.88 23.88 -18.88
CA GLU A 489 20.83 23.06 -18.28
C GLU A 489 20.52 23.50 -16.83
N LEU A 490 21.51 23.92 -16.04
CA LEU A 490 21.28 24.43 -14.68
C LEU A 490 20.42 25.70 -14.69
N ALA A 491 20.69 26.62 -15.62
CA ALA A 491 19.86 27.80 -15.81
C ALA A 491 18.42 27.42 -16.21
N ALA A 492 18.26 26.48 -17.14
CA ALA A 492 16.95 25.99 -17.57
C ALA A 492 16.16 25.32 -16.43
N LEU A 493 16.83 24.51 -15.61
CA LEU A 493 16.27 23.87 -14.42
C LEU A 493 15.80 24.92 -13.40
N HIS A 494 16.63 25.90 -13.10
CA HIS A 494 16.31 26.97 -12.16
C HIS A 494 15.12 27.81 -12.64
N ASP A 495 15.14 28.27 -13.90
CA ASP A 495 14.05 29.09 -14.45
C ASP A 495 12.75 28.27 -14.56
N GLY A 496 12.86 26.98 -14.90
CA GLY A 496 11.75 26.03 -14.87
C GLY A 496 11.14 25.89 -13.46
N ALA A 497 11.99 25.80 -12.44
CA ALA A 497 11.55 25.70 -11.05
C ALA A 497 10.78 26.96 -10.60
N GLU A 498 11.28 28.16 -10.91
CA GLU A 498 10.62 29.41 -10.52
C GLU A 498 9.29 29.64 -11.26
N ARG A 499 9.20 29.25 -12.55
CA ARG A 499 7.93 29.28 -13.29
C ARG A 499 6.89 28.35 -12.68
N ALA A 500 7.23 27.08 -12.47
CA ALA A 500 6.32 26.09 -11.88
C ALA A 500 5.91 26.46 -10.44
N ARG A 501 6.80 27.12 -9.69
CA ARG A 501 6.52 27.59 -8.33
C ARG A 501 5.47 28.70 -8.36
N THR A 502 5.63 29.66 -9.27
CA THR A 502 4.69 30.76 -9.45
C THR A 502 3.29 30.25 -9.84
N GLU A 503 3.22 29.23 -10.69
CA GLU A 503 1.98 28.56 -11.08
C GLU A 503 1.31 27.88 -9.87
N SER A 504 2.08 27.10 -9.10
CA SER A 504 1.59 26.43 -7.88
C SER A 504 1.10 27.41 -6.81
N GLU A 505 1.80 28.54 -6.63
CA GLU A 505 1.39 29.60 -5.69
C GLU A 505 0.17 30.38 -6.19
N HIS A 506 0.05 30.59 -7.50
CA HIS A 506 -1.13 31.20 -8.09
C HIS A 506 -2.37 30.31 -7.85
N TYR A 507 -2.22 29.01 -8.10
CA TYR A 507 -3.23 28.01 -7.79
C TYR A 507 -3.64 28.03 -6.32
N ALA A 508 -2.67 27.94 -5.40
CA ALA A 508 -2.95 27.91 -3.96
C ALA A 508 -3.66 29.19 -3.49
N ARG A 509 -3.26 30.35 -4.01
CA ARG A 509 -3.95 31.62 -3.74
C ARG A 509 -5.38 31.63 -4.28
N ALA A 510 -5.61 31.10 -5.49
CA ALA A 510 -6.94 31.02 -6.06
C ALA A 510 -7.88 30.14 -5.21
N LEU A 511 -7.42 28.95 -4.82
CA LEU A 511 -8.21 28.05 -3.99
C LEU A 511 -8.47 28.62 -2.58
N ARG A 512 -7.47 29.27 -1.95
CA ARG A 512 -7.68 29.96 -0.66
C ARG A 512 -8.75 31.04 -0.74
N ARG A 513 -8.78 31.83 -1.83
CA ARG A 513 -9.84 32.84 -2.04
C ARG A 513 -11.23 32.21 -2.12
N MET A 514 -11.34 31.03 -2.74
CA MET A 514 -12.61 30.29 -2.81
C MET A 514 -13.05 29.79 -1.43
N VAL A 515 -12.11 29.25 -0.64
CA VAL A 515 -12.35 28.82 0.74
C VAL A 515 -12.81 29.98 1.61
N THR A 516 -12.11 31.12 1.57
CA THR A 516 -12.51 32.32 2.33
C THR A 516 -13.89 32.81 1.89
N ALA A 517 -14.17 32.86 0.59
CA ALA A 517 -15.48 33.27 0.10
C ALA A 517 -16.61 32.34 0.56
N HIS A 518 -16.35 31.03 0.67
CA HIS A 518 -17.32 30.07 1.23
C HIS A 518 -17.57 30.35 2.71
N GLN A 519 -16.50 30.50 3.50
CA GLN A 519 -16.58 30.78 4.94
C GLN A 519 -17.33 32.10 5.22
N ASP A 520 -17.07 33.14 4.43
CA ASP A 520 -17.76 34.42 4.53
C ASP A 520 -19.26 34.28 4.24
N LEU A 521 -19.64 33.51 3.22
CA LEU A 521 -21.05 33.28 2.87
C LEU A 521 -21.77 32.47 3.96
N VAL A 522 -21.14 31.42 4.49
CA VAL A 522 -21.69 30.63 5.61
C VAL A 522 -21.91 31.51 6.84
N THR A 523 -20.90 32.32 7.19
CA THR A 523 -20.98 33.24 8.34
C THR A 523 -22.05 34.30 8.13
N SER A 524 -22.15 34.87 6.93
CA SER A 524 -23.14 35.88 6.58
C SER A 524 -24.56 35.33 6.65
N LEU A 525 -24.79 34.13 6.10
CA LEU A 525 -26.09 33.46 6.13
C LEU A 525 -26.54 33.19 7.58
N GLU A 526 -25.65 32.64 8.40
CA GLU A 526 -25.96 32.31 9.80
C GLU A 526 -26.21 33.57 10.64
N LEU A 527 -25.39 34.62 10.47
CA LEU A 527 -25.61 35.90 11.14
C LEU A 527 -27.00 36.48 10.84
N HIS A 528 -27.41 36.47 9.57
CA HIS A 528 -28.71 36.99 9.17
C HIS A 528 -29.87 36.06 9.52
N ARG A 529 -29.63 34.74 9.66
CA ARG A 529 -30.60 33.80 10.24
C ARG A 529 -30.89 34.11 11.69
N VAL A 530 -29.85 34.30 12.50
CA VAL A 530 -29.99 34.69 13.92
C VAL A 530 -30.66 36.06 14.04
N ARG A 531 -30.29 37.02 13.18
CA ARG A 531 -30.92 38.34 13.15
C ARG A 531 -32.40 38.26 12.78
N ALA A 532 -32.77 37.52 11.74
CA ALA A 532 -34.16 37.33 11.34
C ALA A 532 -35.00 36.71 12.47
N ALA A 533 -34.51 35.64 13.10
CA ALA A 533 -35.21 34.98 14.21
C ALA A 533 -35.49 35.93 15.39
N ARG A 534 -34.56 36.86 15.66
CA ARG A 534 -34.73 37.87 16.72
C ARG A 534 -35.85 38.88 16.43
N PHE A 535 -36.06 39.26 15.17
CA PHE A 535 -37.04 40.29 14.80
C PHE A 535 -38.40 39.69 14.43
N PHE A 536 -38.43 38.53 13.76
CA PHE A 536 -39.64 37.96 13.17
C PHE A 536 -40.07 36.61 13.78
N GLY A 537 -39.29 36.05 14.72
CA GLY A 537 -39.51 34.70 15.26
C GLY A 537 -38.98 33.59 14.35
N GLU A 538 -39.03 32.33 14.81
CA GLU A 538 -38.45 31.19 14.08
C GLU A 538 -39.32 30.67 12.92
N GLU A 539 -40.59 31.08 12.83
CA GLU A 539 -41.59 30.54 11.88
C GLU A 539 -41.87 31.44 10.66
N ASP A 540 -41.04 32.44 10.34
CA ASP A 540 -41.24 33.27 9.14
C ASP A 540 -41.05 32.43 7.87
N ARG A 541 -42.18 32.05 7.26
CA ARG A 541 -42.22 31.20 6.08
C ARG A 541 -41.55 31.82 4.85
N GLY A 542 -41.65 33.14 4.67
CA GLY A 542 -41.06 33.81 3.51
C GLY A 542 -39.53 33.86 3.59
N LEU A 543 -38.99 34.12 4.78
CA LEU A 543 -37.55 34.07 5.03
C LEU A 543 -37.03 32.63 4.99
N ALA A 544 -37.81 31.65 5.46
CA ALA A 544 -37.46 30.24 5.36
C ALA A 544 -37.36 29.75 3.90
N GLU A 545 -38.26 30.22 3.01
CA GLU A 545 -38.26 29.90 1.58
C GLU A 545 -37.02 30.44 0.84
N LEU A 546 -36.40 31.52 1.33
CA LEU A 546 -35.15 32.06 0.79
C LEU A 546 -33.90 31.45 1.46
N HIS A 547 -33.96 31.19 2.77
CA HIS A 547 -32.85 30.63 3.52
C HIS A 547 -32.55 29.18 3.10
N ALA A 548 -33.57 28.34 2.90
CA ALA A 548 -33.37 26.92 2.61
C ALA A 548 -32.60 26.67 1.30
N PRO A 549 -32.89 27.34 0.17
CA PRO A 549 -32.07 27.28 -1.04
C PRO A 549 -30.63 27.79 -0.82
N ALA A 550 -30.43 28.90 -0.11
CA ALA A 550 -29.10 29.43 0.17
C ALA A 550 -28.24 28.47 1.01
N ALA A 551 -28.83 27.91 2.07
CA ALA A 551 -28.17 26.92 2.93
C ALA A 551 -27.88 25.59 2.19
N ARG A 552 -28.73 25.23 1.22
CA ARG A 552 -28.52 24.06 0.37
C ARG A 552 -27.36 24.30 -0.60
N ALA A 553 -27.32 25.45 -1.27
CA ALA A 553 -26.26 25.81 -2.21
C ALA A 553 -24.86 25.86 -1.57
N LEU A 554 -24.76 26.16 -0.27
CA LEU A 554 -23.50 26.14 0.48
C LEU A 554 -23.07 24.74 1.00
N ARG A 555 -23.90 23.71 0.80
CA ARG A 555 -23.68 22.33 1.27
C ARG A 555 -23.68 21.30 0.15
N GLU A 556 -24.38 21.54 -0.94
CA GLU A 556 -24.41 20.64 -2.09
C GLU A 556 -23.10 20.71 -2.87
N VAL A 557 -22.46 19.55 -3.00
CA VAL A 557 -21.12 19.38 -3.55
C VAL A 557 -21.25 18.89 -5.01
N PRO A 558 -20.61 19.55 -6.00
CA PRO A 558 -19.71 20.71 -5.87
C PRO A 558 -20.46 22.04 -5.61
N ILE A 559 -19.91 22.86 -4.72
CA ILE A 559 -20.43 24.18 -4.35
C ILE A 559 -20.11 25.19 -5.46
N ASP A 560 -21.14 25.67 -6.14
CA ASP A 560 -21.04 26.84 -7.01
C ASP A 560 -21.11 28.12 -6.17
N LEU A 561 -19.94 28.71 -5.90
CA LEU A 561 -19.82 29.94 -5.11
C LEU A 561 -20.55 31.14 -5.75
N THR A 562 -20.76 31.14 -7.07
CA THR A 562 -21.47 32.22 -7.76
C THR A 562 -22.98 32.09 -7.51
N ALA A 563 -23.51 30.87 -7.66
CA ALA A 563 -24.92 30.58 -7.36
C ALA A 563 -25.22 30.79 -5.87
N ALA A 564 -24.37 30.25 -4.98
CA ALA A 564 -24.52 30.40 -3.53
C ALA A 564 -24.50 31.87 -3.10
N ARG A 565 -23.59 32.67 -3.65
CA ARG A 565 -23.52 34.12 -3.37
C ARG A 565 -24.81 34.85 -3.74
N THR A 566 -25.41 34.49 -4.87
CA THR A 566 -26.65 35.12 -5.34
C THR A 566 -27.81 34.81 -4.39
N LEU A 567 -27.94 33.55 -3.96
CA LEU A 567 -28.99 33.12 -3.03
C LEU A 567 -28.82 33.70 -1.63
N VAL A 568 -27.59 33.72 -1.10
CA VAL A 568 -27.30 34.33 0.21
C VAL A 568 -27.61 35.83 0.18
N ARG A 569 -27.23 36.55 -0.88
CA ARG A 569 -27.56 37.97 -1.02
C ARG A 569 -29.06 38.21 -1.04
N ALA A 570 -29.83 37.44 -1.82
CA ALA A 570 -31.28 37.57 -1.87
C ALA A 570 -31.93 37.40 -0.48
N TYR A 571 -31.46 36.43 0.32
CA TYR A 571 -31.91 36.25 1.69
C TYR A 571 -31.52 37.44 2.60
N VAL A 572 -30.25 37.85 2.55
CA VAL A 572 -29.72 38.96 3.36
C VAL A 572 -30.44 40.27 3.05
N ASP A 573 -30.65 40.57 1.77
CA ASP A 573 -31.32 41.79 1.31
C ASP A 573 -32.78 41.80 1.77
N GLU A 574 -33.49 40.67 1.72
CA GLU A 574 -34.86 40.57 2.21
C GLU A 574 -34.95 40.72 3.74
N VAL A 575 -34.03 40.12 4.50
CA VAL A 575 -33.97 40.32 5.96
C VAL A 575 -33.75 41.79 6.29
N ASN A 576 -32.79 42.45 5.63
CA ASN A 576 -32.53 43.86 5.87
C ASN A 576 -33.73 44.73 5.48
N ARG A 577 -34.33 44.49 4.31
CA ARG A 577 -35.52 45.22 3.83
C ARG A 577 -36.68 45.13 4.83
N ARG A 578 -37.02 43.93 5.32
CA ARG A 578 -38.11 43.76 6.30
C ARG A 578 -37.80 44.44 7.63
N ILE A 579 -36.55 44.39 8.09
CA ILE A 579 -36.15 45.08 9.34
C ILE A 579 -36.29 46.59 9.19
N ASP A 580 -35.96 47.13 8.02
CA ASP A 580 -36.07 48.56 7.74
C ASP A 580 -37.53 49.02 7.55
N GLU A 581 -38.42 48.13 7.09
CA GLU A 581 -39.85 48.41 6.89
C GLU A 581 -40.72 48.25 8.15
N GLY A 582 -40.27 47.46 9.14
CA GLY A 582 -40.94 47.27 10.43
C GLY A 582 -41.68 45.93 10.55
#